data_AF-A0A3B8V4X6-F1
#
_entry.id   AF-A0A3B8V4X6-F1
#
_cell.length_a   1.000
_cell.length_b   1.000
_cell.length_c   1.000
_cell.angle_alpha   90.00
_cell.angle_beta   90.00
_cell.angle_gamma   90.00
#
_symmetry.space_group_name_H-M   'P 1'
#
loop_
_entity.id
_entity.type
_entity.pdbx_description
1 polymer ?
#
loop_
_entity_poly.entity_id
_entity_poly.type
_entity_poly.pdbx_seq_one_letter_code
_entity_poly.pdbx_strand_id
1 'polypeptide(L)' 'MSLFEGYERRIDKINGVLKEYGISSVEECKDICLSKGVDCDKIVRGTQPICFENAVWAYTVGAA' A
#
# COMPACT_ATOMS: atom_id res chain seq x y z
N MET A 1 9.92 -10.89 -5.66
CA MET A 1 10.02 -9.52 -6.19
C MET A 1 9.57 -8.56 -5.11
N SER A 2 10.22 -7.41 -4.97
CA SER A 2 9.81 -6.35 -4.06
C SER A 2 8.40 -5.85 -4.40
N LEU A 3 7.59 -5.52 -3.39
CA LEU A 3 6.20 -5.09 -3.57
C LEU A 3 6.05 -3.82 -4.41
N PHE A 4 7.04 -2.94 -4.33
CA PHE A 4 7.09 -1.68 -5.09
C PHE A 4 8.55 -1.19 -5.21
N GLU A 5 8.78 -0.16 -6.02
CA GLU A 5 10.12 0.33 -6.30
C GLU A 5 10.76 1.01 -5.07
N GLY A 6 11.98 0.60 -4.75
CA GLY A 6 12.69 1.10 -3.56
C GLY A 6 12.11 0.59 -2.24
N TYR A 7 11.37 -0.53 -2.26
CA TYR A 7 10.82 -1.19 -1.07
C TYR A 7 11.83 -1.30 0.08
N GLU A 8 12.99 -1.92 -0.16
CA GLU A 8 14.01 -2.15 0.88
C GLU A 8 14.49 -0.86 1.55
N ARG A 9 14.54 0.25 0.81
CA ARG A 9 14.96 1.56 1.34
C ARG A 9 13.84 2.29 2.10
N ARG A 10 12.57 1.97 1.85
CA ARG A 10 11.42 2.75 2.32
C ARG A 10 10.57 2.02 3.35
N ILE A 11 10.59 0.70 3.37
CA ILE A 11 9.64 -0.11 4.13
C ILE A 11 9.72 0.11 5.64
N ASP A 12 10.93 0.23 6.21
CA ASP A 12 11.08 0.42 7.66
C ASP A 12 10.44 1.73 8.13
N LYS A 13 10.57 2.79 7.33
CA LYS A 13 9.93 4.08 7.62
C LYS A 13 8.41 4.00 7.50
N ILE A 14 7.90 3.33 6.45
CA ILE A 14 6.46 3.16 6.23
C ILE A 14 5.84 2.34 7.36
N ASN A 15 6.42 1.17 7.67
CA ASN A 15 5.96 0.32 8.77
C ASN A 15 6.10 1.02 10.13
N GLY A 16 7.11 1.89 10.30
CA GLY A 16 7.24 2.73 11.49
C GLY A 16 6.01 3.62 11.72
N VAL A 17 5.55 4.32 10.68
CA VAL A 17 4.35 5.16 10.76
C VAL A 17 3.08 4.32 10.91
N LEU A 18 2.93 3.22 10.15
CA LEU A 18 1.77 2.34 10.25
C LEU A 18 1.57 1.79 11.67
N LYS A 19 2.66 1.47 12.38
CA LYS A 19 2.61 0.99 13.76
C LYS A 19 2.03 2.01 14.74
N GLU A 20 2.16 3.31 14.48
CA GLU A 20 1.51 4.36 15.29
C GLU A 20 -0.01 4.27 15.23
N TYR A 21 -0.56 3.67 14.16
CA TYR A 21 -1.98 3.40 13.97
C TYR A 21 -2.38 1.95 14.30
N GLY A 22 -1.47 1.17 14.90
CA GLY A 22 -1.71 -0.23 15.24
C GLY A 22 -1.68 -1.19 14.06
N ILE A 23 -1.07 -0.81 12.93
CA ILE A 23 -0.91 -1.64 11.73
C ILE A 23 0.56 -2.08 11.63
N SER A 24 0.80 -3.38 11.62
CA SER A 24 2.15 -3.96 11.72
C SER A 24 2.93 -3.97 10.41
N SER A 25 2.25 -3.99 9.26
CA SER A 25 2.87 -3.98 7.94
C SER A 25 1.98 -3.41 6.83
N VAL A 26 2.58 -3.14 5.66
CA VAL A 26 1.83 -2.73 4.46
C VAL A 26 0.84 -3.81 4.01
N GLU A 27 1.19 -5.08 4.16
CA GLU A 27 0.33 -6.22 3.82
C GLU A 27 -0.88 -6.30 4.74
N GLU A 28 -0.71 -6.10 6.06
CA GLU A 28 -1.85 -6.01 6.97
C GLU A 28 -2.76 -4.83 6.59
N CYS A 29 -2.17 -3.70 6.19
CA CYS A 29 -2.93 -2.55 5.70
C CYS A 29 -3.78 -2.92 4.48
N LYS A 30 -3.23 -3.70 3.54
CA LYS A 30 -3.96 -4.23 2.38
C LYS A 30 -5.12 -5.14 2.80
N ASP A 31 -4.90 -6.04 3.75
CA ASP A 31 -5.95 -6.94 4.25
C ASP A 31 -7.08 -6.15 4.92
N ILE A 32 -6.75 -5.10 5.68
CA ILE A 32 -7.73 -4.17 6.27
C ILE A 32 -8.54 -3.49 5.16
N CYS A 33 -7.90 -2.97 4.12
CA CYS A 33 -8.59 -2.35 2.98
C CYS A 33 -9.55 -3.35 2.30
N LEU A 34 -9.07 -4.56 1.99
CA LEU A 34 -9.87 -5.60 1.36
C LEU A 34 -11.06 -6.04 2.23
N SER A 35 -10.86 -6.18 3.55
CA SER A 35 -11.94 -6.54 4.48
C SER A 35 -13.08 -5.50 4.51
N LYS A 36 -12.78 -4.26 4.14
CA LYS A 36 -13.74 -3.15 4.03
C LYS A 36 -14.26 -2.94 2.60
N GLY A 37 -13.91 -3.83 1.67
CA GLY A 37 -14.31 -3.72 0.26
C GLY A 37 -13.54 -2.66 -0.53
N VAL A 38 -12.41 -2.17 -0.02
CA VAL A 38 -11.54 -1.21 -0.70
C VAL A 38 -10.40 -1.96 -1.38
N ASP A 39 -10.55 -2.23 -2.68
CA ASP A 39 -9.53 -2.88 -3.50
C ASP A 39 -8.66 -1.82 -4.21
N CYS A 40 -7.60 -1.36 -3.53
CA CYS A 40 -6.73 -0.30 -4.03
C CYS A 40 -6.07 -0.65 -5.38
N ASP A 41 -5.77 -1.93 -5.64
CA ASP A 41 -5.19 -2.35 -6.92
C ASP A 41 -6.19 -2.14 -8.06
N LYS A 42 -7.43 -2.62 -7.90
CA LYS A 42 -8.50 -2.38 -8.89
C LYS A 42 -8.80 -0.90 -9.09
N ILE A 43 -8.86 -0.12 -8.01
CA ILE A 43 -9.19 1.32 -8.08
C ILE A 43 -8.11 2.06 -8.88
N VAL A 44 -6.84 1.87 -8.51
CA VAL A 44 -5.73 2.61 -9.12
C VAL A 44 -5.54 2.18 -10.58
N ARG A 45 -5.56 0.87 -10.88
CA ARG A 45 -5.43 0.37 -12.26
C ARG A 45 -6.65 0.65 -13.12
N GLY A 46 -7.84 0.72 -12.52
CA GLY A 46 -9.06 1.18 -13.20
C GLY A 46 -8.97 2.64 -13.62
N THR A 47 -8.23 3.47 -12.86
CA THR A 47 -7.98 4.88 -13.18
C THR A 47 -6.86 5.05 -14.20
N GLN A 48 -5.74 4.36 -14.00
CA GLN A 48 -4.57 4.39 -14.88
C GLN A 48 -4.00 2.97 -15.03
N PRO A 49 -4.32 2.25 -16.13
CA PRO A 49 -3.91 0.85 -16.30
C PRO A 49 -2.39 0.64 -16.30
N ILE A 50 -1.60 1.65 -16.68
CA ILE A 50 -0.14 1.61 -16.71
C ILE A 50 0.51 2.23 -15.45
N CYS A 51 -0.20 2.26 -14.31
CA CYS A 51 0.34 2.78 -13.06
C CYS A 51 1.50 1.90 -12.51
N PHE A 52 2.44 2.54 -11.83
CA PHE A 52 3.46 1.82 -11.05
C PHE A 52 2.87 1.22 -9.78
N GLU A 53 3.46 0.13 -9.29
CA GLU A 53 3.11 -0.48 -8.00
C GLU A 53 3.16 0.52 -6.83
N ASN A 54 4.08 1.49 -6.90
CA ASN A 54 4.17 2.58 -5.93
C ASN A 54 2.82 3.30 -5.73
N ALA A 55 2.03 3.50 -6.79
CA ALA A 55 0.75 4.18 -6.70
C ALA A 55 -0.29 3.32 -5.98
N VAL A 56 -0.34 2.02 -6.30
CA VAL A 56 -1.23 1.06 -5.62
C VAL A 56 -0.94 1.04 -4.13
N TRP A 57 0.33 0.89 -3.75
CA TRP A 57 0.72 0.83 -2.34
C TRP A 57 0.58 2.16 -1.60
N ALA A 58 0.75 3.30 -2.29
CA ALA A 58 0.47 4.61 -1.69
C ALA A 58 -1.01 4.77 -1.34
N TYR A 59 -1.93 4.32 -2.20
CA TYR A 59 -3.36 4.26 -1.88
C TYR A 59 -3.66 3.30 -0.72
N THR A 60 -3.05 2.11 -0.73
CA THR A 60 -3.23 1.10 0.33
C THR A 60 -2.89 1.66 1.71
N VAL A 61 -1.78 2.38 1.84
CA VAL A 61 -1.31 2.93 3.14
C VAL A 61 -1.86 4.34 3.44
N GLY A 62 -2.77 4.86 2.62
CA GLY A 62 -3.39 6.17 2.83
C GLY A 62 -2.47 7.38 2.63
N ALA A 63 -1.47 7.27 1.76
CA ALA A 63 -0.47 8.31 1.50
C ALA A 63 -0.59 8.97 0.12
N ALA A 64 -1.68 8.72 -0.62
CA ALA A 64 -1.93 9.19 -1.98
C ALA A 64 -3.08 10.21 -2.06
#